data_AF-A0A1Y3TQD8-F1
#
_entry.id   AF-A0A1Y3TQD8-F1
#
_cell.length_a   1.000
_cell.length_b   1.000
_cell.length_c   1.000
_cell.angle_alpha   90.00
_cell.angle_beta   90.00
_cell.angle_gamma   90.00
#
_symmetry.space_group_name_H-M   'P 1'
#
loop_
_entity.id
_entity.type
_entity.pdbx_description
1 polymer ?
#
loop_
_entity_poly.entity_id
_entity_poly.type
_entity_poly.pdbx_seq_one_letter_code
_entity_poly.pdbx_strand_id
1 'polypeptide(L)'
;MYKVILNETEKICRGMNVRRKVFLVLTILWMVLIFAFSARPAEVSSEDSRSIGLLIGELFIPGFEEQSAEAQDRFAEKVDYPIRKAAHASEYALLGLLTAGAYIAGGAADTGNGNEKKKADTSSKKRTPISRGILIPWVITTAYAATDEMHQLFVPGRSGQVSDVLLDSAGAIAGLALLGGIRFLVQRRWDNDGK
;
A
#
# COMPACT_ATOMS: atom_id res chain seq x y z
N MET A 1 13.46 24.53 23.44
CA MET A 1 13.44 23.83 22.13
C MET A 1 12.52 22.60 22.15
N TYR A 2 12.78 21.55 22.96
CA TYR A 2 11.95 20.32 23.02
C TYR A 2 10.46 20.57 23.31
N LYS A 3 10.12 21.39 24.32
CA LYS A 3 8.72 21.74 24.65
C LYS A 3 7.99 22.49 23.52
N VAL A 4 8.72 23.25 22.70
CA VAL A 4 8.15 23.99 21.56
C VAL A 4 7.80 23.00 20.44
N ILE A 5 8.71 22.06 20.14
CA ILE A 5 8.49 21.01 19.14
C ILE A 5 7.30 20.12 19.54
N LEU A 6 7.22 19.71 20.82
CA LEU A 6 6.09 18.94 21.34
C LEU A 6 4.76 19.69 21.23
N ASN A 7 4.73 20.98 21.61
CA ASN A 7 3.49 21.76 21.51
C ASN A 7 3.02 21.94 20.06
N GLU A 8 3.94 22.14 19.12
CA GLU A 8 3.58 22.26 17.70
C GLU A 8 3.12 20.92 17.12
N THR A 9 3.78 19.82 17.46
CA THR A 9 3.33 18.47 17.05
C THR A 9 1.98 18.11 17.66
N GLU A 10 1.73 18.41 18.94
CA GLU A 10 0.41 18.22 19.56
C GLU A 10 -0.69 19.02 18.85
N LYS A 11 -0.44 20.29 18.50
CA LYS A 11 -1.41 21.11 17.76
C LYS A 11 -1.72 20.52 16.39
N ILE A 12 -0.70 20.08 15.65
CA ILE A 12 -0.86 19.43 14.33
C ILE A 12 -1.67 18.14 14.47
N CYS A 13 -1.31 17.28 15.43
CA CYS A 13 -2.02 16.04 15.67
C CYS A 13 -3.47 16.27 16.11
N ARG A 14 -3.75 17.25 16.98
CA ARG A 14 -5.13 17.57 17.39
C ARG A 14 -5.99 18.09 16.23
N GLY A 15 -5.40 18.79 15.27
CA GLY A 15 -6.09 19.29 14.07
C GLY A 15 -6.41 18.23 13.02
N MET A 16 -5.90 16.99 13.15
CA MET A 16 -6.16 15.91 12.20
C MET A 16 -7.36 15.04 12.59
N ASN A 17 -8.22 14.75 11.60
CA ASN A 17 -9.32 13.80 11.73
C ASN A 17 -8.81 12.41 12.13
N VAL A 18 -9.59 11.69 12.95
CA VAL A 18 -9.24 10.35 13.45
C VAL A 18 -8.92 9.39 12.31
N ARG A 19 -9.71 9.39 11.23
CA ARG A 19 -9.43 8.58 10.03
C ARG A 19 -8.01 8.81 9.51
N ARG A 20 -7.61 10.07 9.37
CA ARG A 20 -6.28 10.44 8.84
C ARG A 20 -5.16 9.96 9.75
N LYS A 21 -5.33 10.04 11.07
CA LYS A 21 -4.37 9.48 12.04
C LYS A 21 -4.19 7.98 11.87
N VAL A 22 -5.31 7.26 11.81
CA VAL A 22 -5.31 5.80 11.66
C VAL A 22 -4.57 5.40 10.38
N PHE A 23 -4.91 5.99 9.23
CA PHE A 23 -4.23 5.67 7.98
C PHE A 23 -2.74 6.04 7.98
N LEU A 24 -2.34 7.17 8.58
CA LEU A 24 -0.93 7.52 8.70
C LEU A 24 -0.15 6.51 9.55
N VAL A 25 -0.73 6.07 10.68
CA VAL A 25 -0.12 5.02 11.51
C VAL A 25 0.01 3.72 10.72
N LEU A 26 -1.05 3.30 10.03
CA LEU A 26 -1.01 2.08 9.20
C LEU A 26 0.01 2.20 8.06
N THR A 27 0.10 3.35 7.39
CA THR A 27 1.11 3.63 6.37
C THR A 27 2.51 3.46 6.94
N ILE A 28 2.81 4.06 8.10
CA ILE A 28 4.14 3.95 8.72
C ILE A 28 4.44 2.49 9.10
N LEU A 29 3.49 1.78 9.72
CA LEU A 29 3.66 0.38 10.07
C LEU A 29 3.92 -0.49 8.82
N TRP A 30 3.23 -0.20 7.72
CA TRP A 30 3.41 -0.90 6.46
C TRP A 30 4.75 -0.60 5.80
N MET A 31 5.22 0.65 5.86
CA MET A 31 6.58 1.00 5.42
C MET A 31 7.64 0.26 6.24
N VAL A 32 7.47 0.16 7.56
CA VAL A 32 8.38 -0.64 8.41
C VAL A 32 8.38 -2.11 8.00
N LEU A 33 7.21 -2.67 7.65
CA LEU A 33 7.11 -4.04 7.14
C LEU A 33 7.86 -4.23 5.82
N ILE A 34 7.64 -3.34 4.84
CA ILE A 34 8.35 -3.39 3.54
C ILE A 34 9.86 -3.32 3.76
N PHE A 35 10.32 -2.37 4.57
CA PHE A 35 11.74 -2.24 4.90
C PHE A 35 12.29 -3.52 5.55
N ALA A 36 11.53 -4.17 6.44
CA ALA A 36 11.94 -5.41 7.07
C ALA A 36 12.07 -6.58 6.07
N PHE A 37 11.23 -6.64 5.03
CA PHE A 37 11.38 -7.61 3.93
C PHE A 37 12.55 -7.27 3.01
N SER A 38 12.73 -5.99 2.68
CA SER A 38 13.84 -5.47 1.87
C SER A 38 15.21 -5.71 2.51
N ALA A 39 15.30 -5.62 3.84
CA ALA A 39 16.52 -5.88 4.60
C ALA A 39 16.95 -7.36 4.62
N ARG A 40 16.11 -8.29 4.11
CA ARG A 40 16.45 -9.72 4.05
C ARG A 40 17.42 -10.01 2.89
N PRO A 41 18.51 -10.76 3.12
CA PRO A 41 19.36 -11.29 2.07
C PRO A 41 18.57 -12.03 0.99
N ALA A 42 19.10 -12.08 -0.23
CA ALA A 42 18.41 -12.68 -1.36
C ALA A 42 18.06 -14.16 -1.13
N GLU A 43 18.94 -14.91 -0.47
CA GLU A 43 18.76 -16.33 -0.16
C GLU A 43 17.53 -16.55 0.73
N VAL A 44 17.38 -15.75 1.79
CA VAL A 44 16.24 -15.80 2.72
C VAL A 44 14.95 -15.40 1.99
N SER A 45 15.02 -14.37 1.14
CA SER A 45 13.86 -13.95 0.36
C SER A 45 13.42 -14.99 -0.66
N SER A 46 14.36 -15.71 -1.27
CA SER A 46 14.05 -16.82 -2.18
C SER A 46 13.45 -18.01 -1.44
N GLU A 47 13.84 -18.26 -0.20
CA GLU A 47 13.21 -19.29 0.65
C GLU A 47 11.74 -18.95 0.98
N ASP A 48 11.46 -17.67 1.28
CA ASP A 48 10.09 -17.19 1.49
C ASP A 48 9.21 -17.43 0.24
N SER A 49 9.68 -17.04 -0.95
CA SER A 49 8.94 -17.25 -2.20
C SER A 49 8.88 -18.71 -2.65
N ARG A 50 9.89 -19.53 -2.34
CA ARG A 50 9.87 -20.98 -2.57
C ARG A 50 8.71 -21.64 -1.82
N SER A 51 8.51 -21.27 -0.56
CA SER A 51 7.41 -21.81 0.27
C SER A 51 6.04 -21.51 -0.36
N ILE A 52 5.86 -20.28 -0.86
CA ILE A 52 4.65 -19.90 -1.61
C ILE A 52 4.57 -20.65 -2.96
N GLY A 53 5.69 -20.88 -3.62
CA GLY A 53 5.75 -21.65 -4.87
C GLY A 53 5.27 -23.09 -4.69
N LEU A 54 5.69 -23.76 -3.60
CA LEU A 54 5.21 -25.10 -3.27
C LEU A 54 3.71 -25.11 -2.98
N LEU A 55 3.21 -24.15 -2.20
CA LEU A 55 1.77 -24.00 -1.93
C LEU A 55 0.96 -23.79 -3.21
N ILE A 56 1.45 -22.98 -4.16
CA ILE A 56 0.80 -22.79 -5.46
C ILE A 56 0.78 -24.10 -6.25
N GLY A 57 1.87 -24.87 -6.21
CA GLY A 57 1.92 -26.19 -6.84
C GLY A 57 0.85 -27.12 -6.27
N GLU A 58 0.76 -27.21 -4.94
CA GLU A 58 -0.22 -28.01 -4.22
C GLU A 58 -1.67 -27.62 -4.56
N LEU A 59 -1.96 -26.32 -4.66
CA LEU A 59 -3.32 -25.83 -4.93
C LEU A 59 -3.77 -26.00 -6.39
N PHE A 60 -2.85 -25.90 -7.36
CA PHE A 60 -3.20 -25.78 -8.77
C PHE A 60 -2.76 -26.96 -9.65
N ILE A 61 -1.86 -27.83 -9.18
CA ILE A 61 -1.37 -29.00 -9.93
C ILE A 61 -1.91 -30.27 -9.26
N PRO A 62 -2.89 -30.96 -9.87
CA PRO A 62 -3.38 -32.24 -9.34
C PRO A 62 -2.23 -33.26 -9.20
N GLY A 63 -2.12 -33.88 -8.03
CA GLY A 63 -1.05 -34.86 -7.73
C GLY A 63 0.34 -34.23 -7.55
N PHE A 64 0.44 -32.93 -7.25
CA PHE A 64 1.73 -32.27 -7.02
C PHE A 64 2.54 -32.92 -5.90
N GLU A 65 1.90 -33.28 -4.79
CA GLU A 65 2.53 -33.95 -3.65
C GLU A 65 3.08 -35.35 -3.99
N GLU A 66 2.52 -36.00 -5.00
CA GLU A 66 2.95 -37.33 -5.46
C GLU A 66 4.19 -37.28 -6.36
N GLN A 67 4.59 -36.08 -6.81
CA GLN A 67 5.79 -35.90 -7.62
C GLN A 67 7.08 -36.04 -6.78
N SER A 68 8.21 -36.27 -7.44
CA SER A 68 9.50 -36.28 -6.74
C SER A 68 9.81 -34.91 -6.14
N ALA A 69 10.55 -34.89 -5.03
CA ALA A 69 11.01 -33.64 -4.40
C ALA A 69 11.76 -32.74 -5.41
N GLU A 70 12.56 -33.34 -6.29
CA GLU A 70 13.26 -32.62 -7.36
C GLU A 70 12.31 -31.96 -8.36
N ALA A 71 11.16 -32.57 -8.68
CA ALA A 71 10.17 -31.99 -9.58
C ALA A 71 9.44 -30.81 -8.91
N GLN A 72 9.10 -30.94 -7.63
CA GLN A 72 8.51 -29.86 -6.84
C GLN A 72 9.46 -28.68 -6.70
N ASP A 73 10.75 -28.93 -6.45
CA ASP A 73 11.77 -27.90 -6.34
C ASP A 73 11.99 -27.17 -7.66
N ARG A 74 12.09 -27.90 -8.77
CA ARG A 74 12.18 -27.27 -10.11
C ARG A 74 10.97 -26.40 -10.43
N PHE A 75 9.78 -26.80 -9.98
CA PHE A 75 8.59 -25.97 -10.13
C PHE A 75 8.71 -24.69 -9.29
N ALA A 76 9.06 -24.81 -8.01
CA ALA A 76 9.19 -23.68 -7.10
C ALA A 76 10.25 -22.67 -7.59
N GLU A 77 11.42 -23.14 -8.06
CA GLU A 77 12.45 -22.30 -8.67
C GLU A 77 11.94 -21.55 -9.90
N LYS A 78 11.14 -22.20 -10.75
CA LYS A 78 10.57 -21.59 -11.95
C LYS A 78 9.61 -20.45 -11.62
N VAL A 79 8.88 -20.55 -10.50
CA VAL A 79 7.90 -19.55 -10.07
C VAL A 79 8.44 -18.55 -9.04
N ASP A 80 9.64 -18.77 -8.51
CA ASP A 80 10.28 -17.89 -7.51
C ASP A 80 10.29 -16.43 -7.93
N TYR A 81 10.87 -16.15 -9.10
CA TYR A 81 10.98 -14.79 -9.62
C TYR A 81 9.63 -14.08 -9.77
N PRO A 82 8.62 -14.63 -10.49
CA PRO A 82 7.33 -13.96 -10.61
C PRO A 82 6.58 -13.82 -9.27
N ILE A 83 6.70 -14.78 -8.36
CA ILE A 83 6.09 -14.68 -7.01
C ILE A 83 6.71 -13.51 -6.24
N ARG A 84 8.04 -13.42 -6.22
CA ARG A 84 8.74 -12.32 -5.53
C ARG A 84 8.34 -10.96 -6.09
N LYS A 85 8.31 -10.82 -7.42
CA LYS A 85 7.89 -9.57 -8.08
C LYS A 85 6.42 -9.22 -7.82
N ALA A 86 5.54 -10.21 -7.77
CA ALA A 86 4.14 -10.00 -7.44
C ALA A 86 3.95 -9.60 -5.96
N ALA A 87 4.74 -10.16 -5.04
CA ALA A 87 4.73 -9.80 -3.64
C ALA A 87 5.11 -8.31 -3.45
N HIS A 88 6.25 -7.88 -3.99
CA HIS A 88 6.67 -6.48 -3.95
C HIS A 88 5.60 -5.56 -4.56
N ALA A 89 5.13 -5.83 -5.78
CA ALA A 89 4.10 -5.02 -6.41
C ALA A 89 2.82 -4.91 -5.55
N SER A 90 2.45 -5.99 -4.83
CA SER A 90 1.30 -6.00 -3.92
C SER A 90 1.54 -5.20 -2.64
N GLU A 91 2.76 -5.23 -2.10
CA GLU A 91 3.15 -4.40 -0.96
C GLU A 91 2.99 -2.90 -1.27
N TYR A 92 3.47 -2.49 -2.45
CA TYR A 92 3.34 -1.10 -2.91
C TYR A 92 1.92 -0.74 -3.34
N ALA A 93 1.13 -1.69 -3.85
CA ALA A 93 -0.31 -1.50 -4.05
C ALA A 93 -1.03 -1.15 -2.73
N LEU A 94 -0.75 -1.92 -1.66
CA LEU A 94 -1.29 -1.67 -0.32
C LEU A 94 -0.79 -0.36 0.27
N LEU A 95 0.50 -0.03 0.11
CA LEU A 95 1.06 1.25 0.55
C LEU A 95 0.35 2.44 -0.11
N GLY A 96 0.11 2.34 -1.43
CA GLY A 96 -0.64 3.35 -2.19
C GLY A 96 -2.07 3.52 -1.66
N LEU A 97 -2.76 2.41 -1.36
CA LEU A 97 -4.11 2.42 -0.76
C LEU A 97 -4.14 3.08 0.62
N LEU A 98 -3.22 2.71 1.51
CA LEU A 98 -3.13 3.26 2.87
C LEU A 98 -2.83 4.76 2.82
N THR A 99 -1.87 5.15 1.98
CA THR A 99 -1.52 6.56 1.76
C THR A 99 -2.71 7.32 1.18
N ALA A 100 -3.46 6.76 0.24
CA ALA A 100 -4.69 7.36 -0.25
C ALA A 100 -5.76 7.52 0.83
N GLY A 101 -5.89 6.59 1.78
CA GLY A 101 -6.81 6.72 2.91
C GLY A 101 -6.49 7.91 3.84
N ALA A 102 -5.20 8.28 3.94
CA ALA A 102 -4.75 9.46 4.69
C ALA A 102 -5.01 10.79 3.95
N TYR A 103 -5.00 10.79 2.61
CA TYR A 103 -5.07 12.02 1.80
C TYR A 103 -6.40 12.26 1.08
N ILE A 104 -7.17 11.20 0.78
CA ILE A 104 -8.51 11.32 0.21
C ILE A 104 -9.47 11.65 1.35
N ALA A 105 -9.98 12.88 1.36
CA ALA A 105 -11.07 13.27 2.24
C ALA A 105 -12.32 12.41 1.94
N GLY A 106 -12.72 11.57 2.88
CA GLY A 106 -13.99 10.86 2.80
C GLY A 106 -15.13 11.86 2.73
N GLY A 107 -15.93 11.79 1.67
CA GLY A 107 -17.16 12.56 1.56
C GLY A 107 -18.08 12.29 2.76
N ALA A 108 -18.70 13.36 3.25
CA ALA A 108 -19.78 13.45 4.25
C ALA A 108 -19.59 12.79 5.65
N ALA A 109 -18.90 11.65 5.79
CA ALA A 109 -18.82 10.89 7.04
C ALA A 109 -17.68 11.31 8.00
N ASP A 110 -16.84 12.27 7.61
CA ASP A 110 -15.68 12.72 8.40
C ASP A 110 -16.02 13.84 9.41
N THR A 111 -17.31 14.04 9.71
CA THR A 111 -17.78 15.06 10.66
C THR A 111 -18.21 14.39 11.95
N GLY A 112 -17.24 13.86 12.69
CA GLY A 112 -17.42 13.25 13.99
C GLY A 112 -16.69 14.00 15.09
N ASN A 113 -17.45 14.84 15.80
CA ASN A 113 -17.28 15.30 17.18
C ASN A 113 -16.67 16.71 17.44
N GLY A 114 -17.47 17.55 18.11
CA GLY A 114 -17.00 18.74 18.83
C GLY A 114 -17.81 20.02 18.58
N ASN A 115 -18.94 20.17 19.28
CA ASN A 115 -19.73 21.39 19.54
C ASN A 115 -19.16 22.73 19.01
N GLU A 116 -19.78 23.29 17.98
CA GLU A 116 -20.00 24.74 17.89
C GLU A 116 -21.23 25.01 17.01
N LYS A 117 -22.30 25.52 17.64
CA LYS A 117 -23.36 26.25 16.94
C LYS A 117 -22.72 27.48 16.29
N LYS A 118 -22.35 27.43 15.01
CA LYS A 118 -22.14 28.65 14.21
C LYS A 118 -22.81 28.52 12.85
N LYS A 119 -23.50 29.61 12.55
CA LYS A 119 -24.52 29.82 11.52
C LYS A 119 -24.00 29.47 10.13
N ALA A 120 -24.98 29.08 9.30
CA ALA A 120 -24.88 28.95 7.87
C ALA A 120 -24.08 30.10 7.25
N ASP A 121 -22.97 29.77 6.62
CA ASP A 121 -22.47 30.51 5.49
C ASP A 121 -22.03 29.50 4.42
N THR A 122 -22.55 29.70 3.22
CA THR A 122 -22.49 28.80 2.07
C THR A 122 -21.09 28.86 1.46
N SER A 123 -20.09 28.36 2.17
CA SER A 123 -18.73 28.21 1.65
C SER A 123 -18.55 26.81 1.10
N SER A 124 -18.42 26.71 -0.23
CA SER A 124 -18.27 25.45 -0.95
C SER A 124 -17.20 24.59 -0.27
N LYS A 125 -17.59 23.45 0.32
CA LYS A 125 -16.66 22.44 0.84
C LYS A 125 -15.88 21.93 -0.38
N LYS A 126 -14.75 22.57 -0.69
CA LYS A 126 -13.96 22.33 -1.91
C LYS A 126 -13.49 20.89 -1.85
N ARG A 127 -14.22 19.97 -2.49
CA ARG A 127 -13.84 18.56 -2.60
C ARG A 127 -12.44 18.53 -3.18
N THR A 128 -11.51 17.84 -2.51
CA THR A 128 -10.18 17.62 -3.09
C THR A 128 -10.38 16.99 -4.46
N PRO A 129 -9.84 17.57 -5.55
CA PRO A 129 -10.01 17.00 -6.86
C PRO A 129 -9.46 15.58 -6.84
N ILE A 130 -10.21 14.62 -7.40
CA ILE A 130 -9.89 13.18 -7.39
C ILE A 130 -8.45 12.94 -7.90
N SER A 131 -7.99 13.76 -8.85
CA SER A 131 -6.62 13.74 -9.37
C SER A 131 -5.54 13.99 -8.31
N ARG A 132 -5.76 14.92 -7.36
CA ARG A 132 -4.81 15.17 -6.25
C ARG A 132 -4.83 14.06 -5.21
N GLY A 133 -5.99 13.40 -5.03
CA GLY A 133 -6.15 12.26 -4.13
C GLY A 133 -5.45 10.99 -4.59
N ILE A 134 -5.09 10.90 -5.87
CA ILE A 134 -4.39 9.76 -6.48
C ILE A 134 -2.92 10.09 -6.71
N LEU A 135 -2.63 11.29 -7.24
CA LEU A 135 -1.26 11.69 -7.60
C LEU A 135 -0.34 11.74 -6.38
N ILE A 136 -0.78 12.32 -5.26
CA ILE A 136 0.07 12.46 -4.07
C ILE A 136 0.43 11.07 -3.49
N PRO A 137 -0.53 10.16 -3.23
CA PRO A 137 -0.20 8.80 -2.79
C PRO A 137 0.71 8.06 -3.75
N TRP A 138 0.47 8.19 -5.06
CA TRP A 138 1.32 7.54 -6.05
C TRP A 138 2.76 8.05 -6.00
N VAL A 139 2.97 9.37 -6.00
CA VAL A 139 4.32 9.97 -5.91
C VAL A 139 5.03 9.55 -4.62
N ILE A 140 4.34 9.56 -3.48
CA ILE A 140 4.92 9.12 -2.19
C ILE A 140 5.34 7.65 -2.28
N THR A 141 4.48 6.79 -2.83
CA THR A 141 4.72 5.35 -2.93
C THR A 141 5.86 5.05 -3.89
N THR A 142 5.90 5.69 -5.05
CA THR A 142 6.99 5.57 -6.03
C THR A 142 8.32 6.08 -5.48
N ALA A 143 8.31 7.20 -4.77
CA ALA A 143 9.52 7.70 -4.11
C ALA A 143 10.02 6.69 -3.06
N TYR A 144 9.11 6.08 -2.31
CA TYR A 144 9.46 5.05 -1.33
C TYR A 144 10.02 3.78 -1.99
N ALA A 145 9.42 3.31 -3.09
CA ALA A 145 9.93 2.18 -3.87
C ALA A 145 11.37 2.45 -4.37
N ALA A 146 11.66 3.67 -4.82
CA ALA A 146 13.01 4.05 -5.21
C ALA A 146 13.99 4.02 -4.03
N THR A 147 13.57 4.44 -2.82
CA THR A 147 14.42 4.34 -1.63
C THR A 147 14.65 2.90 -1.18
N ASP A 148 13.67 2.02 -1.40
CA ASP A 148 13.77 0.62 -1.06
C ASP A 148 14.74 -0.13 -1.99
N GLU A 149 14.63 0.09 -3.30
CA GLU A 149 15.57 -0.46 -4.29
C GLU A 149 16.99 0.07 -4.09
N MET A 150 17.13 1.33 -3.67
CA MET A 150 18.42 1.87 -3.25
C MET A 150 18.95 1.18 -1.98
N HIS A 151 18.08 0.88 -1.01
CA HIS A 151 18.46 0.16 0.21
C HIS A 151 18.92 -1.27 -0.10
N GLN A 152 18.24 -1.96 -1.02
CA GLN A 152 18.60 -3.30 -1.46
C GLN A 152 20.02 -3.39 -2.04
N LEU A 153 20.58 -2.31 -2.60
CA LEU A 153 21.99 -2.27 -3.05
C LEU A 153 23.00 -2.52 -1.91
N PHE A 154 22.58 -2.33 -0.65
CA PHE A 154 23.40 -2.56 0.53
C PHE A 154 23.11 -3.92 1.19
N VAL A 155 22.20 -4.72 0.63
CA VAL A 155 21.79 -6.02 1.19
C VAL A 155 22.48 -7.15 0.41
N PRO A 156 23.11 -8.12 1.08
CA PRO A 156 23.80 -9.23 0.41
C PRO A 156 22.91 -10.00 -0.57
N GLY A 157 23.44 -10.27 -1.76
CA GLY A 157 22.76 -11.03 -2.83
C GLY A 157 21.63 -10.28 -3.54
N ARG A 158 21.27 -9.08 -3.09
CA ARG A 158 20.22 -8.25 -3.72
C ARG A 158 20.82 -7.33 -4.79
N SER A 159 19.96 -6.86 -5.69
CA SER A 159 20.30 -5.91 -6.74
C SER A 159 19.20 -4.85 -6.83
N GLY A 160 19.55 -3.57 -6.83
CA GLY A 160 18.58 -2.51 -7.12
C GLY A 160 18.33 -2.41 -8.62
N GLN A 161 17.06 -2.45 -9.04
CA GLN A 161 16.67 -2.37 -10.45
C GLN A 161 15.62 -1.29 -10.70
N VAL A 162 15.83 -0.48 -11.74
CA VAL A 162 14.82 0.51 -12.16
C VAL A 162 13.52 -0.17 -12.59
N SER A 163 13.60 -1.37 -13.18
CA SER A 163 12.42 -2.18 -13.51
C SER A 163 11.57 -2.52 -12.29
N ASP A 164 12.17 -2.66 -11.12
CA ASP A 164 11.48 -3.00 -9.88
C ASP A 164 10.74 -1.77 -9.34
N VAL A 165 11.40 -0.60 -9.31
CA VAL A 165 10.74 0.68 -9.00
C VAL A 165 9.54 0.92 -9.92
N LEU A 166 9.67 0.62 -11.22
CA LEU A 166 8.58 0.78 -12.18
C LEU A 166 7.44 -0.20 -11.93
N LEU A 167 7.75 -1.46 -11.63
CA LEU A 167 6.77 -2.49 -11.32
C LEU A 167 5.98 -2.15 -10.05
N ASP A 168 6.68 -1.75 -9.00
CA ASP A 168 6.10 -1.36 -7.71
C ASP A 168 5.24 -0.09 -7.84
N SER A 169 5.69 0.85 -8.66
CA SER A 169 4.91 2.05 -9.03
C SER A 169 3.65 1.68 -9.80
N ALA A 170 3.70 0.68 -10.68
CA ALA A 170 2.52 0.16 -11.38
C ALA A 170 1.56 -0.55 -10.41
N GLY A 171 2.09 -1.31 -9.44
CA GLY A 171 1.33 -1.89 -8.34
C GLY A 171 0.59 -0.83 -7.53
N ALA A 172 1.26 0.28 -7.19
CA ALA A 172 0.64 1.42 -6.53
C ALA A 172 -0.54 2.00 -7.33
N ILE A 173 -0.37 2.18 -8.65
CA ILE A 173 -1.46 2.63 -9.54
C ILE A 173 -2.62 1.62 -9.53
N ALA A 174 -2.32 0.31 -9.62
CA ALA A 174 -3.33 -0.73 -9.62
C ALA A 174 -4.17 -0.72 -8.32
N GLY A 175 -3.51 -0.58 -7.17
CA GLY A 175 -4.19 -0.39 -5.88
C GLY A 175 -5.09 0.85 -5.87
N LEU A 176 -4.59 1.99 -6.33
CA LEU A 176 -5.38 3.22 -6.40
C LEU A 176 -6.56 3.14 -7.37
N ALA A 177 -6.38 2.45 -8.51
CA ALA A 177 -7.44 2.20 -9.48
C ALA A 177 -8.54 1.29 -8.90
N LEU A 178 -8.16 0.25 -8.15
CA LEU A 178 -9.10 -0.62 -7.43
C LEU A 178 -9.95 0.19 -6.44
N LEU A 179 -9.34 1.10 -5.67
CA LEU A 179 -10.05 2.00 -4.77
C LEU A 179 -11.04 2.91 -5.50
N GLY A 180 -10.63 3.45 -6.65
CA GLY A 180 -11.49 4.25 -7.51
C GLY A 180 -12.69 3.45 -8.03
N GLY A 181 -12.45 2.23 -8.51
CA GLY A 181 -13.49 1.32 -8.99
C GLY A 181 -14.50 0.95 -7.90
N ILE A 182 -14.03 0.58 -6.70
CA ILE A 182 -14.91 0.27 -5.55
C ILE A 182 -15.79 1.48 -5.20
N ARG A 183 -15.19 2.68 -5.12
CA ARG A 183 -15.95 3.91 -4.84
C ARG A 183 -17.00 4.21 -5.89
N PHE A 184 -16.66 4.02 -7.17
CA PHE A 184 -17.59 4.19 -8.27
C PHE A 184 -18.78 3.23 -8.20
N LEU A 185 -18.52 1.93 -7.94
CA LEU A 185 -19.56 0.91 -7.81
C LEU A 185 -20.49 1.19 -6.61
N VAL A 186 -19.93 1.57 -5.47
CA VAL A 186 -20.71 1.90 -4.26
C VAL A 186 -21.58 3.14 -4.49
N GLN A 187 -21.03 4.20 -5.10
CA GLN A 187 -21.80 5.41 -5.40
C GLN A 187 -22.93 5.11 -6.38
N ARG A 188 -22.64 4.35 -7.45
CA ARG A 188 -23.64 3.94 -8.44
C ARG A 188 -24.77 3.13 -7.82
N ARG A 189 -24.48 2.25 -6.85
CA ARG A 189 -25.51 1.51 -6.11
C ARG A 189 -26.38 2.44 -5.28
N TRP A 190 -25.77 3.35 -4.51
CA TRP A 190 -26.50 4.32 -3.70
C TRP A 190 -27.45 5.20 -4.54
N ASP A 191 -26.98 5.66 -5.71
CA ASP A 191 -27.78 6.50 -6.61
C ASP A 191 -28.96 5.74 -7.25
N ASN A 192 -28.89 4.41 -7.31
CA ASN A 192 -29.97 3.55 -7.78
C ASN A 192 -30.96 3.19 -6.67
N ASP A 193 -30.50 2.98 -5.43
CA ASP A 193 -31.34 2.65 -4.27
C ASP A 193 -32.09 3.89 -3.73
N GLY A 194 -31.60 5.10 -4.03
CA GLY A 194 -32.22 6.38 -3.67
C GLY A 194 -33.21 6.94 -4.70
N LYS A 195 -33.49 6.20 -5.78
CA LYS A 195 -34.54 6.50 -6.78
C LYS A 195 -35.69 5.51 -6.63
#